data_AF-A0A5K0YQ12-F1
#
_entry.id   AF-A0A5K0YQ12-F1
#
_cell.length_a   1.000
_cell.length_b   1.000
_cell.length_c   1.000
_cell.angle_alpha   90.00
_cell.angle_beta   90.00
_cell.angle_gamma   90.00
#
_symmetry.space_group_name_H-M   'P 1'
#
loop_
_entity.id
_entity.type
_entity.pdbx_description
1 polymer ?
#
loop_
_entity_poly.entity_id
_entity_poly.type
_entity_poly.pdbx_seq_one_letter_code
_entity_poly.pdbx_strand_id
1 'polypeptide(L)' 'IGKTKVFLRAGQMAELDARRTEVLGRAAAVIQRKVRSYMARRSFIALRRSTINMQALWR' A
#
# COMPACT_ATOMS: atom_id res chain seq x y z
N ILE A 1 10.68 21.30 30.43
CA ILE A 1 9.78 20.22 29.95
C ILE A 1 8.56 20.22 30.88
N GLY A 2 7.34 20.37 30.35
CA GLY A 2 6.15 20.38 31.19
C GLY A 2 5.85 18.98 31.74
N LYS A 3 5.35 18.89 32.98
CA LYS A 3 5.08 17.61 33.65
C LYS A 3 4.08 16.70 32.92
N THR A 4 3.20 17.27 32.09
CA THR A 4 2.08 16.54 31.44
C THR A 4 2.03 16.69 29.92
N LYS A 5 2.81 17.60 29.32
CA LYS A 5 2.75 17.88 27.88
C LYS A 5 4.14 18.21 27.32
N VAL A 6 4.37 17.78 26.08
CA VAL A 6 5.54 18.16 25.30
C VAL A 6 5.29 19.53 24.70
N PHE A 7 6.17 20.48 24.98
CA PHE A 7 6.13 21.83 24.42
C PHE A 7 7.15 21.93 23.30
N LEU A 8 6.68 22.39 22.14
CA LEU A 8 7.48 22.57 20.95
C LEU A 8 7.64 24.06 20.67
N ARG A 9 8.80 24.45 20.13
CA ARG A 9 9.03 25.78 19.58
C ARG A 9 8.30 25.92 18.25
N ALA A 10 8.06 27.17 17.83
CA ALA A 10 7.46 27.47 16.54
C ALA A 10 8.20 26.73 15.41
N GLY A 11 7.45 26.15 14.46
CA GLY A 11 7.99 25.39 13.33
C GLY A 11 8.20 23.90 13.57
N GLN A 12 8.45 23.45 14.81
CA GLN A 12 8.74 22.03 15.08
C GLN A 12 7.51 21.12 14.89
N MET A 13 6.31 21.59 15.23
CA MET A 13 5.08 20.82 15.00
C MET A 13 4.82 20.60 13.51
N ALA A 14 5.04 21.63 12.69
CA ALA A 14 4.88 21.55 11.24
C ALA A 14 5.86 20.55 10.62
N GLU A 15 7.11 20.52 11.09
CA GLU A 15 8.10 19.53 10.66
C GLU A 15 7.67 18.09 11.02
N LEU A 16 7.18 17.87 12.24
CA LEU A 16 6.67 16.57 12.68
C LEU A 16 5.45 16.12 11.85
N ASP A 17 4.52 17.02 11.57
CA ASP A 17 3.33 16.73 10.75
C ASP A 17 3.70 16.44 9.28
N ALA A 18 4.69 17.15 8.74
CA ALA A 18 5.22 16.85 7.40
C ALA A 18 5.85 15.45 7.34
N ARG A 19 6.69 15.09 8.32
CA ARG A 19 7.29 13.75 8.41
C ARG A 19 6.24 12.66 8.63
N ARG A 20 5.23 12.92 9.46
CA ARG A 20 4.10 12.01 9.67
C ARG A 20 3.38 11.73 8.35
N THR A 21 3.09 12.78 7.58
CA THR A 21 2.42 12.67 6.28
C THR A 21 3.24 11.85 5.29
N GLU A 22 4.55 12.09 5.22
CA GLU A 22 5.47 11.33 4.36
C GLU A 22 5.51 9.83 4.73
N VAL A 23 5.62 9.51 6.02
CA VAL A 23 5.66 8.12 6.50
C VAL A 23 4.34 7.40 6.19
N LEU A 24 3.21 8.03 6.49
CA LEU A 24 1.89 7.47 6.19
C LEU A 24 1.68 7.28 4.68
N GLY A 25 2.10 8.25 3.86
CA GLY A 25 2.04 8.17 2.41
C GLY A 25 2.86 6.99 1.87
N ARG A 26 4.09 6.80 2.35
CA ARG A 26 4.92 5.65 1.97
C ARG A 26 4.31 4.32 2.39
N ALA A 27 3.80 4.23 3.62
CA ALA A 27 3.16 3.01 4.12
C ALA A 27 1.93 2.65 3.25
N ALA A 28 1.08 3.63 2.94
CA ALA A 28 -0.06 3.45 2.07
C ALA A 28 0.36 2.96 0.66
N ALA A 29 1.38 3.58 0.06
CA ALA A 29 1.89 3.18 -1.25
C ALA A 29 2.40 1.72 -1.27
N VAL A 30 3.09 1.28 -0.22
CA VAL A 30 3.56 -0.12 -0.08
C VAL A 30 2.40 -1.10 -0.01
N ILE A 31 1.39 -0.80 0.82
CA ILE A 31 0.19 -1.64 0.98
C ILE A 31 -0.56 -1.72 -0.35
N GLN A 32 -0.85 -0.58 -0.97
CA GLN A 32 -1.56 -0.50 -2.24
C GLN A 32 -0.83 -1.28 -3.35
N ARG A 33 0.50 -1.14 -3.45
CA ARG A 33 1.30 -1.88 -4.43
C ARG A 33 1.16 -3.40 -4.23
N LYS A 34 1.27 -3.89 -3.00
CA LYS A 34 1.15 -5.32 -2.70
C LYS A 34 -0.24 -5.86 -3.04
N VAL A 35 -1.30 -5.11 -2.68
CA VAL A 35 -2.69 -5.48 -3.00
C VAL A 35 -2.91 -5.53 -4.51
N ARG A 36 -2.45 -4.52 -5.27
CA ARG A 36 -2.56 -4.49 -6.74
C ARG A 36 -1.86 -5.68 -7.39
N SER A 37 -0.62 -5.98 -6.99
CA SER A 37 0.12 -7.13 -7.53
C SER A 37 -0.57 -8.46 -7.21
N TYR A 38 -1.11 -8.61 -5.99
CA TYR A 38 -1.85 -9.81 -5.60
C TYR A 38 -3.11 -10.00 -6.45
N MET A 39 -3.89 -8.94 -6.65
CA MET A 39 -5.09 -8.99 -7.49
C MET A 39 -4.75 -9.35 -8.94
N ALA A 40 -3.75 -8.69 -9.53
CA ALA A 40 -3.31 -8.98 -10.90
C ALA A 40 -2.89 -10.45 -11.07
N ARG A 41 -2.09 -10.98 -10.13
CA ARG A 41 -1.67 -12.39 -10.15
C ARG A 41 -2.86 -13.35 -10.05
N ARG A 42 -3.84 -13.05 -9.20
CA ARG A 42 -5.06 -13.87 -9.08
C ARG A 42 -5.85 -13.91 -10.38
N SER A 43 -6.09 -12.74 -10.97
CA SER A 43 -6.80 -12.64 -12.25
C SER A 43 -6.08 -13.39 -13.36
N PHE A 44 -4.75 -13.25 -13.45
CA PHE A 44 -3.94 -13.98 -14.43
C PHE A 44 -4.05 -15.50 -14.27
N ILE A 45 -3.93 -16.02 -13.04
CA ILE A 45 -4.04 -17.47 -12.78
C ILE A 45 -5.44 -17.99 -13.13
N ALA A 46 -6.48 -17.25 -12.78
CA ALA A 46 -7.86 -17.62 -13.10
C ALA A 46 -8.07 -17.69 -14.63
N LEU A 47 -7.63 -16.65 -15.35
CA LEU A 47 -7.70 -16.60 -16.81
C LEU A 47 -6.91 -17.76 -17.44
N ARG A 48 -5.66 -17.96 -17.03
CA ARG A 48 -4.80 -19.04 -17.57
C ARG A 48 -5.45 -20.41 -17.42
N ARG A 49 -6.07 -20.71 -16.26
CA ARG A 49 -6.78 -21.97 -16.04
C ARG A 49 -7.97 -22.12 -16.99
N SER A 50 -8.78 -21.07 -17.13
CA SER A 50 -9.91 -21.06 -18.07
C SER A 50 -9.44 -21.27 -19.52
N THR A 51 -8.39 -20.57 -19.94
CA THR A 51 -7.81 -20.71 -21.28
C THR A 51 -7.31 -22.13 -21.53
N ILE A 52 -6.58 -22.73 -20.60
CA ILE A 52 -6.09 -24.12 -20.74
C ILE A 52 -7.26 -25.10 -20.90
N ASN A 53 -8.29 -24.96 -20.06
CA ASN A 53 -9.47 -25.83 -20.14
C ASN A 53 -10.17 -25.69 -21.50
N MET A 54 -10.37 -24.46 -21.98
CA MET A 54 -10.97 -24.21 -23.30
C MET A 54 -10.11 -24.78 -24.43
N GLN A 55 -8.79 -24.59 -24.37
CA GLN A 55 -7.85 -25.12 -25.34
C GLN A 55 -7.79 -26.65 -25.33
N ALA A 56 -8.04 -27.30 -24.19
CA ALA A 56 -8.09 -28.75 -24.07
C ALA A 56 -9.41 -29.32 -24.59
N LEU A 57 -10.52 -28.57 -24.54
CA LEU A 57 -11.80 -29.00 -25.13
C LEU A 57 -11.80 -28.91 -26.66
N TRP A 58 -11.04 -27.97 -27.22
CA TRP A 58 -10.94 -27.81 -28.68
C TRP A 58 -9.96 -28.80 -29.34
N ARG A 59 -8.91 -29.19 -28.61
CA ARG A 59 -7.92 -30.19 -29.08
C ARG A 59 -8.49 -31.59 -28.99
#